data_AF-A0AAD9WCZ2-F1
#
_entry.id   AF-A0AAD9WCZ2-F1
#
_cell.length_a   1.000
_cell.length_b   1.000
_cell.length_c   1.000
_cell.angle_alpha   90.00
_cell.angle_beta   90.00
_cell.angle_gamma   90.00
#
_symmetry.space_group_name_H-M   'P 1'
#
loop_
_entity.id
_entity.type
_entity.pdbx_description
1 polymer ?
#
loop_
_entity_poly.entity_id
_entity_poly.type
_entity_poly.pdbx_seq_one_letter_code
_entity_poly.pdbx_strand_id
1 'polypeptide(L)'
;MSSRGGRTPSGPWSRLKPMNVDPLEVIGLPSKGDYRLLDHKAQERYYTKIVERYMAFCAEAGRGDELLRRMARMEVSHQTATENQRPKTAPATPTISVNAMANNADVSGQKDLSVLTIAMRKLREGIVASKRVDDFAIQAYLFCIRLSILVKHMESYHPAILYLLKTMHIVQPLTSTELQEFVGYLVLDLACRQSDLSQAYFVRREYRLHDPKVDALLRALTHDNYHLFWRIKRSVDGHKAKLMEFAEDAMKKQALKCLGRSYLSIDLPAVEQSTNTPWHMLAKEYGVGWQLEGTKVIIRKPKTK
;
A
#
# COMPACT_ATOMS: atom_id res chain seq x y z
N MET A 1 63.20 -21.26 -47.11
CA MET A 1 62.87 -19.86 -46.77
C MET A 1 61.36 -19.72 -46.75
N SER A 2 60.77 -19.58 -45.57
CA SER A 2 59.31 -19.55 -45.36
C SER A 2 58.92 -18.17 -44.82
N SER A 3 58.12 -17.43 -45.57
CA SER A 3 57.55 -16.10 -45.22
C SER A 3 56.34 -15.89 -46.13
N ARG A 4 55.18 -15.36 -45.73
CA ARG A 4 54.79 -14.53 -44.60
C ARG A 4 53.27 -14.65 -44.48
N GLY A 5 52.76 -14.86 -43.26
CA GLY A 5 51.33 -14.86 -42.96
C GLY A 5 50.69 -13.49 -43.20
N GLY A 6 49.53 -13.49 -43.86
CA GLY A 6 48.69 -12.31 -44.04
C GLY A 6 48.03 -11.91 -42.72
N ARG A 7 48.16 -10.63 -42.35
CA ARG A 7 47.46 -10.01 -41.23
C ARG A 7 46.04 -9.66 -41.67
N THR A 8 45.04 -10.30 -41.07
CA THR A 8 43.64 -9.82 -41.10
C THR A 8 43.51 -8.57 -40.24
N PRO A 9 42.83 -7.50 -40.69
CA PRO A 9 42.61 -6.31 -39.88
C PRO A 9 41.60 -6.62 -38.75
N SER A 10 41.92 -6.15 -37.55
CA SER A 10 41.07 -6.18 -36.37
C SER A 10 39.72 -5.53 -36.66
N GLY A 11 38.64 -6.32 -36.56
CA GLY A 11 37.27 -5.81 -36.66
C GLY A 11 36.94 -4.81 -35.54
N PRO A 12 35.98 -3.89 -35.76
CA PRO A 12 35.61 -2.88 -34.79
C PRO A 12 34.97 -3.55 -33.58
N TRP A 13 35.35 -3.07 -32.41
CA TRP A 13 34.84 -3.48 -31.11
C TRP A 13 33.33 -3.64 -31.17
N SER A 14 32.86 -4.82 -30.75
CA SER A 14 31.46 -5.17 -30.62
C SER A 14 30.71 -4.01 -29.95
N ARG A 15 29.87 -3.34 -30.75
CA ARG A 15 28.95 -2.30 -30.32
C ARG A 15 28.03 -2.95 -29.28
N LEU A 16 28.34 -2.76 -27.99
CA LEU A 16 27.44 -3.13 -26.91
C LEU A 16 26.08 -2.53 -27.26
N LYS A 17 25.07 -3.39 -27.41
CA LYS A 17 23.67 -3.00 -27.59
C LYS A 17 23.42 -1.92 -26.53
N PRO A 18 22.91 -0.72 -26.89
CA PRO A 18 22.56 0.26 -25.86
C PRO A 18 21.63 -0.47 -24.89
N MET A 19 22.08 -0.59 -23.64
CA MET A 19 21.26 -1.17 -22.59
C MET A 19 19.99 -0.35 -22.59
N ASN A 20 18.84 -1.00 -22.78
CA ASN A 20 17.54 -0.33 -22.68
C ASN A 20 17.29 -0.06 -21.19
N VAL A 21 18.02 0.91 -20.64
CA VAL A 21 17.93 1.29 -19.23
C VAL A 21 16.68 2.10 -19.09
N ASP A 22 15.83 1.66 -18.17
CA ASP A 22 14.56 2.28 -17.87
C ASP A 22 14.76 3.77 -17.47
N PRO A 23 14.10 4.72 -18.15
CA PRO A 23 14.19 6.15 -17.82
C PRO A 23 13.91 6.50 -16.35
N LEU A 24 13.09 5.71 -15.64
CA LEU A 24 12.81 5.94 -14.21
C LEU A 24 13.92 5.41 -13.29
N GLU A 25 14.69 4.43 -13.75
CA GLU A 25 15.80 3.81 -13.01
C GLU A 25 17.11 4.61 -13.18
N VAL A 26 17.33 5.23 -14.34
CA VAL A 26 18.55 6.02 -14.67
C VAL A 26 18.80 7.18 -13.70
N ILE A 27 17.73 7.80 -13.21
CA ILE A 27 17.84 8.96 -12.30
C ILE A 27 18.09 8.47 -10.89
N GLY A 28 19.14 8.95 -10.25
CA GLY A 28 19.50 8.66 -8.86
C GLY A 28 18.69 9.46 -7.84
N LEU A 29 19.04 9.27 -6.56
CA LEU A 29 18.47 10.06 -5.46
C LEU A 29 19.32 11.32 -5.24
N PRO A 30 18.71 12.49 -4.99
CA PRO A 30 19.44 13.69 -4.58
C PRO A 30 20.28 13.47 -3.32
N SER A 31 19.77 12.68 -2.37
CA SER A 31 20.48 12.27 -1.15
C SER A 31 21.75 11.45 -1.41
N LYS A 32 21.89 10.86 -2.61
CA LYS A 32 23.08 10.11 -3.04
C LYS A 32 23.96 10.88 -4.03
N GLY A 33 23.71 12.18 -4.20
CA GLY A 33 24.52 13.07 -5.05
C GLY A 33 24.07 13.19 -6.50
N ASP A 34 22.89 12.68 -6.88
CA ASP A 34 22.31 12.95 -8.20
C ASP A 34 21.45 14.23 -8.17
N TYR A 35 21.99 15.31 -8.73
CA TYR A 35 21.36 16.63 -8.72
C TYR A 35 20.44 16.91 -9.93
N ARG A 36 20.20 15.93 -10.81
CA ARG A 36 19.41 16.13 -12.04
C ARG A 36 17.96 16.52 -11.76
N LEU A 37 17.38 16.09 -10.63
CA LEU A 37 16.03 16.45 -10.21
C LEU A 37 15.95 17.78 -9.44
N LEU A 38 17.03 18.57 -9.37
CA LEU A 38 16.96 19.95 -8.88
C LEU A 38 16.34 20.89 -9.92
N ASP A 39 16.44 20.57 -11.21
CA ASP A 39 15.83 21.35 -12.28
C ASP A 39 14.32 21.11 -12.35
N HIS A 40 13.54 22.19 -12.35
CA HIS A 40 12.08 22.13 -12.37
C HIS A 40 11.53 21.46 -13.63
N LYS A 41 12.18 21.70 -14.79
CA LYS A 41 11.76 21.10 -16.06
C LYS A 41 12.08 19.60 -16.10
N ALA A 42 13.20 19.19 -15.50
CA ALA A 42 13.52 17.78 -15.31
C ALA A 42 12.50 17.08 -14.41
N GLN A 43 12.05 17.72 -13.32
CA GLN A 43 11.00 17.17 -12.43
C GLN A 43 9.68 16.94 -13.18
N GLU A 44 9.23 17.91 -13.97
CA GLU A 44 8.00 17.79 -14.77
C GLU A 44 8.07 16.64 -15.77
N ARG A 45 9.17 16.56 -16.53
CA ARG A 45 9.41 15.46 -17.48
C ARG A 45 9.44 14.11 -16.78
N TYR A 46 10.06 14.04 -15.60
CA TYR A 46 10.13 12.83 -14.81
C TYR A 46 8.75 12.40 -14.28
N TYR A 47 7.96 13.37 -13.81
CA TYR A 47 6.57 13.13 -13.41
C TYR A 47 5.71 12.63 -14.57
N THR A 48 5.84 13.20 -15.77
CA THR A 48 5.14 12.68 -16.95
C THR A 48 5.46 11.21 -17.20
N LYS A 49 6.73 10.80 -17.06
CA LYS A 49 7.14 9.39 -17.22
C LYS A 49 6.56 8.48 -16.13
N ILE A 50 6.46 8.97 -14.89
CA ILE A 50 5.80 8.26 -13.78
C ILE A 50 4.31 8.05 -14.12
N VAL A 51 3.61 9.10 -14.54
CA VAL A 51 2.18 9.03 -14.89
C VAL A 51 1.95 8.13 -16.10
N GLU A 52 2.76 8.24 -17.15
CA GLU A 52 2.68 7.36 -18.33
C GLU A 52 2.81 5.89 -17.93
N ARG A 53 3.80 5.54 -17.08
CA ARG A 53 3.96 4.17 -16.60
C ARG A 53 2.79 3.71 -15.73
N TYR A 54 2.30 4.58 -14.85
CA TYR A 54 1.12 4.28 -14.04
C TYR A 54 -0.11 4.00 -14.91
N MET A 55 -0.35 4.82 -15.94
CA MET A 55 -1.48 4.64 -16.85
C MET A 55 -1.33 3.36 -17.69
N ALA A 56 -0.11 3.02 -18.13
CA ALA A 56 0.17 1.76 -18.80
C ALA A 56 -0.14 0.55 -17.89
N PHE A 57 0.30 0.61 -16.63
CA PHE A 57 0.00 -0.41 -15.62
C PHE A 57 -1.51 -0.56 -15.39
N CYS A 58 -2.25 0.56 -15.31
CA CYS A 58 -3.70 0.56 -15.20
C CYS A 58 -4.39 -0.03 -16.44
N ALA A 59 -3.90 0.28 -17.64
CA ALA A 59 -4.44 -0.24 -18.89
C ALA A 59 -4.26 -1.76 -19.02
N GLU A 60 -3.11 -2.28 -18.59
CA GLU A 60 -2.81 -3.71 -18.59
C GLU A 60 -3.63 -4.51 -17.56
N ALA A 61 -4.08 -3.86 -16.48
CA ALA A 61 -5.00 -4.48 -15.51
C ALA A 61 -6.42 -4.64 -16.08
N GLY A 62 -6.84 -3.81 -17.04
CA GLY A 62 -8.10 -3.90 -17.78
C GLY A 62 -9.39 -3.66 -16.97
N ARG A 63 -9.43 -3.99 -15.68
CA ARG A 63 -10.53 -3.78 -14.73
C ARG A 63 -10.02 -3.25 -13.38
N GLY A 64 -10.81 -2.40 -12.72
CA GLY A 64 -10.47 -1.82 -11.42
C GLY A 64 -10.23 -2.85 -10.31
N ASP A 65 -10.99 -3.94 -10.30
CA ASP A 65 -10.83 -5.01 -9.29
C ASP A 65 -9.49 -5.77 -9.44
N GLU A 66 -9.02 -5.94 -10.67
CA GLU A 66 -7.73 -6.58 -10.97
C GLU A 66 -6.57 -5.65 -10.60
N LEU A 67 -6.73 -4.33 -10.79
CA LEU A 67 -5.78 -3.32 -10.32
C LEU A 67 -5.62 -3.36 -8.79
N LEU A 68 -6.74 -3.36 -8.07
CA LEU A 68 -6.75 -3.46 -6.61
C LEU A 68 -6.14 -4.77 -6.11
N ARG A 69 -6.38 -5.89 -6.81
CA ARG A 69 -5.76 -7.18 -6.52
C ARG A 69 -4.24 -7.14 -6.71
N ARG A 70 -3.74 -6.59 -7.82
CA ARG A 70 -2.30 -6.46 -8.08
C ARG A 70 -1.61 -5.57 -7.04
N MET A 71 -2.26 -4.46 -6.64
CA MET A 71 -1.77 -3.58 -5.57
C MET A 71 -1.75 -4.28 -4.20
N ALA A 72 -2.82 -5.03 -3.85
CA ALA A 72 -2.90 -5.74 -2.58
C ALA A 72 -1.83 -6.84 -2.42
N ARG A 73 -1.43 -7.51 -3.50
CA ARG A 73 -0.37 -8.53 -3.46
C ARG A 73 1.01 -7.98 -3.08
N MET A 74 1.28 -6.72 -3.40
CA MET A 74 2.54 -6.07 -3.00
C MET A 74 2.60 -5.81 -1.48
N GLU A 75 1.46 -5.49 -0.85
CA GLU A 75 1.40 -5.29 0.61
C GLU A 75 1.90 -6.51 1.37
N VAL A 76 1.50 -7.70 0.91
CA VAL A 76 1.91 -8.99 1.50
C VAL A 76 3.42 -9.23 1.32
N SER A 77 4.00 -8.82 0.19
CA SER A 77 5.45 -8.94 -0.04
C SER A 77 6.26 -8.00 0.86
N HIS A 78 5.74 -6.80 1.16
CA HIS A 78 6.39 -5.88 2.10
C HIS A 78 6.34 -6.39 3.54
N GLN A 79 5.20 -6.98 3.97
CA GLN A 79 5.05 -7.56 5.31
C GLN A 79 5.94 -8.80 5.53
N THR A 80 6.03 -9.66 4.51
CA THR A 80 6.89 -10.87 4.57
C THR A 80 8.39 -10.56 4.48
N ALA A 81 8.78 -9.49 3.78
CA ALA A 81 10.17 -9.02 3.75
C ALA A 81 10.64 -8.50 5.12
N THR A 82 9.75 -7.94 5.93
CA THR A 82 10.06 -7.54 7.32
C THR A 82 10.13 -8.71 8.30
N GLU A 83 9.57 -9.88 7.98
CA GLU A 83 9.47 -11.01 8.91
C GLU A 83 10.48 -12.14 8.65
N ASN A 84 11.13 -12.18 7.50
CA ASN A 84 12.08 -13.23 7.12
C ASN A 84 13.56 -12.78 7.10
N GLN A 85 14.12 -12.53 8.29
CA GLN A 85 15.56 -12.66 8.54
C GLN A 85 15.84 -13.94 9.35
N ARG A 86 15.65 -15.12 8.76
CA ARG A 86 16.31 -16.36 9.23
C ARG A 86 16.67 -17.24 8.02
N PRO A 87 17.96 -17.58 7.82
CA PRO A 87 18.36 -18.43 6.71
C PRO A 87 18.00 -19.89 7.02
N LYS A 88 17.26 -20.54 6.13
CA LYS A 88 17.19 -22.00 6.07
C LYS A 88 17.64 -22.47 4.68
N THR A 89 18.84 -23.03 4.67
CA THR A 89 19.47 -23.79 3.59
C THR A 89 18.86 -25.19 3.49
N ALA A 90 18.36 -25.59 2.31
CA ALA A 90 18.44 -26.94 1.73
C ALA A 90 17.69 -27.02 0.36
N PRO A 91 18.06 -27.97 -0.53
CA PRO A 91 18.00 -27.78 -1.99
C PRO A 91 16.71 -28.28 -2.66
N ALA A 92 16.36 -27.64 -3.78
CA ALA A 92 15.19 -27.94 -4.59
C ALA A 92 15.49 -28.93 -5.74
N THR A 93 14.63 -29.93 -5.90
CA THR A 93 14.45 -30.71 -7.13
C THR A 93 13.52 -29.98 -8.10
N PRO A 94 13.74 -30.02 -9.43
CA PRO A 94 12.96 -29.25 -10.38
C PRO A 94 11.75 -30.08 -10.85
N THR A 95 10.54 -29.61 -10.56
CA THR A 95 9.33 -30.04 -11.28
C THR A 95 8.80 -28.83 -12.03
N ILE A 96 9.01 -28.82 -13.35
CA ILE A 96 8.56 -27.76 -14.24
C ILE A 96 7.04 -27.87 -14.34
N SER A 97 6.33 -26.89 -13.80
CA SER A 97 4.87 -26.82 -13.81
C SER A 97 4.39 -25.64 -14.66
N VAL A 98 3.27 -25.84 -15.34
CA VAL A 98 2.74 -25.11 -16.50
C VAL A 98 2.25 -23.67 -16.20
N ASN A 99 2.65 -23.09 -15.05
CA ASN A 99 2.24 -21.77 -14.54
C ASN A 99 3.12 -20.60 -14.99
N ALA A 100 4.07 -20.82 -15.89
CA ALA A 100 5.08 -19.81 -16.24
C ALA A 100 4.50 -18.53 -16.87
N MET A 101 3.36 -18.60 -17.59
CA MET A 101 2.82 -17.43 -18.29
C MET A 101 2.07 -16.46 -17.36
N ALA A 102 1.27 -16.98 -16.42
CA ALA A 102 0.56 -16.16 -15.43
C ALA A 102 1.52 -15.58 -14.38
N ASN A 103 2.53 -16.35 -13.97
CA ASN A 103 3.55 -15.90 -13.03
C ASN A 103 4.44 -14.81 -13.64
N ASN A 104 4.72 -14.83 -14.94
CA ASN A 104 5.55 -13.80 -15.59
C ASN A 104 4.85 -12.43 -15.70
N ALA A 105 3.54 -12.41 -16.00
CA ALA A 105 2.77 -11.17 -16.00
C ALA A 105 2.64 -10.58 -14.58
N ASP A 106 2.48 -11.44 -13.57
CA ASP A 106 2.42 -11.04 -12.15
C ASP A 106 3.75 -10.46 -11.65
N VAL A 107 4.88 -11.07 -12.00
CA VAL A 107 6.22 -10.58 -11.62
C VAL A 107 6.54 -9.25 -12.30
N SER A 108 6.11 -9.07 -13.56
CA SER A 108 6.29 -7.80 -14.28
C SER A 108 5.53 -6.67 -13.60
N GLY A 109 4.25 -6.86 -13.28
CA GLY A 109 3.44 -5.83 -12.63
C GLY A 109 3.94 -5.45 -11.23
N GLN A 110 4.46 -6.41 -10.46
CA GLN A 110 5.10 -6.12 -9.16
C GLN A 110 6.38 -5.29 -9.34
N LYS A 111 7.21 -5.62 -10.34
CA LYS A 111 8.41 -4.86 -10.66
C LYS A 111 8.04 -3.43 -11.06
N ASP A 112 7.07 -3.25 -11.95
CA ASP A 112 6.66 -1.93 -12.44
C ASP A 112 6.17 -1.02 -11.31
N LEU A 113 5.38 -1.56 -10.38
CA LEU A 113 4.88 -0.80 -9.24
C LEU A 113 5.99 -0.50 -8.22
N SER A 114 6.99 -1.38 -8.03
CA SER A 114 8.16 -1.11 -7.18
C SER A 114 9.07 -0.03 -7.76
N VAL A 115 9.25 -0.02 -9.09
CA VAL A 115 9.96 1.03 -9.80
C VAL A 115 9.21 2.35 -9.65
N LEU A 116 7.88 2.31 -9.71
CA LEU A 116 7.02 3.49 -9.57
C LEU A 116 7.11 4.10 -8.16
N THR A 117 7.07 3.29 -7.09
CA THR A 117 7.21 3.80 -5.71
C THR A 117 8.59 4.42 -5.47
N ILE A 118 9.66 3.82 -6.01
CA ILE A 118 11.02 4.39 -5.96
C ILE A 118 11.10 5.68 -6.77
N ALA A 119 10.54 5.72 -7.98
CA ALA A 119 10.53 6.91 -8.83
C ALA A 119 9.79 8.07 -8.14
N MET A 120 8.63 7.79 -7.54
CA MET A 120 7.89 8.77 -6.75
C MET A 120 8.70 9.27 -5.56
N ARG A 121 9.46 8.40 -4.88
CA ARG A 121 10.38 8.82 -3.81
C ARG A 121 11.46 9.76 -4.35
N LYS A 122 12.10 9.42 -5.47
CA LYS A 122 13.11 10.27 -6.13
C LYS A 122 12.53 11.65 -6.48
N LEU A 123 11.32 11.68 -7.04
CA LEU A 123 10.63 12.94 -7.38
C LEU A 123 10.35 13.79 -6.13
N ARG A 124 9.82 13.19 -5.06
CA ARG A 124 9.58 13.91 -3.79
C ARG A 124 10.87 14.47 -3.20
N GLU A 125 11.94 13.68 -3.16
CA GLU A 125 13.26 14.15 -2.70
C GLU A 125 13.78 15.30 -3.57
N GLY A 126 13.60 15.24 -4.90
CA GLY A 126 13.97 16.32 -5.82
C GLY A 126 13.22 17.63 -5.55
N ILE A 127 11.90 17.55 -5.35
CA ILE A 127 11.05 18.72 -5.04
C ILE A 127 11.44 19.35 -3.71
N VAL A 128 11.69 18.54 -2.67
CA VAL A 128 12.14 19.04 -1.36
C VAL A 128 13.52 19.69 -1.48
N ALA A 129 14.45 19.04 -2.20
CA ALA A 129 15.80 19.55 -2.38
C ALA A 129 15.83 20.88 -3.17
N SER A 130 14.97 21.03 -4.19
CA SER A 130 14.82 22.27 -4.93
C SER A 130 13.99 23.33 -4.19
N LYS A 131 13.40 23.00 -3.04
CA LYS A 131 12.47 23.85 -2.27
C LYS A 131 11.32 24.40 -3.11
N ARG A 132 10.88 23.63 -4.11
CA ARG A 132 9.83 24.05 -5.05
C ARG A 132 8.46 23.94 -4.37
N VAL A 133 7.70 25.03 -4.39
CA VAL A 133 6.31 25.08 -3.92
C VAL A 133 5.48 25.83 -4.95
N ASP A 134 4.93 25.08 -5.89
CA ASP A 134 4.06 25.56 -6.95
C ASP A 134 2.93 24.56 -7.21
N ASP A 135 1.99 24.93 -8.10
CA ASP A 135 0.84 24.08 -8.45
C ASP A 135 1.27 22.68 -8.87
N PHE A 136 2.33 22.58 -9.66
CA PHE A 136 2.89 21.30 -10.09
C PHE A 136 3.36 20.46 -8.90
N ALA A 137 4.15 21.03 -8.00
CA ALA A 137 4.66 20.30 -6.84
C ALA A 137 3.53 19.79 -5.95
N ILE A 138 2.48 20.61 -5.75
CA ILE A 138 1.27 20.19 -5.02
C ILE A 138 0.61 19.01 -5.74
N GLN A 139 0.29 19.13 -7.02
CA GLN A 139 -0.40 18.07 -7.78
C GLN A 139 0.42 16.77 -7.83
N ALA A 140 1.73 16.87 -7.98
CA ALA A 140 2.64 15.72 -7.92
C ALA A 140 2.58 15.05 -6.53
N TYR A 141 2.51 15.82 -5.45
CA TYR A 141 2.35 15.28 -4.09
C TYR A 141 0.98 14.64 -3.88
N LEU A 142 -0.11 15.26 -4.33
CA LEU A 142 -1.46 14.69 -4.23
C LEU A 142 -1.52 13.32 -4.93
N PHE A 143 -0.99 13.24 -6.15
CA PHE A 143 -0.85 11.98 -6.88
C PHE A 143 0.00 10.97 -6.11
N CYS A 144 1.16 11.40 -5.60
CA CYS A 144 2.06 10.53 -4.86
C CYS A 144 1.42 9.94 -3.60
N ILE A 145 0.67 10.75 -2.85
CA ILE A 145 -0.01 10.32 -1.64
C ILE A 145 -1.11 9.31 -1.97
N ARG A 146 -2.00 9.64 -2.91
CA ARG A 146 -3.11 8.77 -3.30
C ARG A 146 -2.62 7.40 -3.75
N LEU A 147 -1.64 7.36 -4.64
CA LEU A 147 -1.05 6.11 -5.10
C LEU A 147 -0.33 5.35 -3.97
N SER A 148 0.42 6.04 -3.11
CA SER A 148 1.10 5.39 -1.97
C SER A 148 0.10 4.81 -0.96
N ILE A 149 -1.08 5.39 -0.79
CA ILE A 149 -2.16 4.86 0.05
C ILE A 149 -2.73 3.57 -0.56
N LEU A 150 -2.96 3.54 -1.88
CA LEU A 150 -3.48 2.35 -2.57
C LEU A 150 -2.53 1.15 -2.44
N VAL A 151 -1.22 1.41 -2.38
CA VAL A 151 -0.17 0.40 -2.16
C VAL A 151 0.12 0.18 -0.66
N LYS A 152 -0.57 0.90 0.24
CA LYS A 152 -0.32 0.93 1.70
C LYS A 152 1.13 1.15 2.12
N HIS A 153 1.90 1.88 1.32
CA HIS A 153 3.30 2.16 1.63
C HIS A 153 3.42 3.34 2.62
N MET A 154 3.34 3.04 3.93
CA MET A 154 3.33 4.03 5.02
C MET A 154 4.49 5.01 4.99
N GLU A 155 5.69 4.54 4.68
CA GLU A 155 6.90 5.38 4.65
C GLU A 155 6.85 6.41 3.50
N SER A 156 5.95 6.21 2.53
CA SER A 156 5.80 7.12 1.38
C SER A 156 4.66 8.11 1.58
N TYR A 157 3.47 7.66 1.98
CA TYR A 157 2.32 8.58 2.09
C TYR A 157 2.36 9.44 3.36
N HIS A 158 2.75 8.89 4.51
CA HIS A 158 2.65 9.61 5.79
C HIS A 158 3.55 10.87 5.82
N PRO A 159 4.87 10.80 5.53
CA PRO A 159 5.69 12.00 5.48
C PRO A 159 5.30 12.96 4.34
N ALA A 160 4.77 12.44 3.23
CA ALA A 160 4.29 13.28 2.13
C ALA A 160 3.06 14.10 2.54
N ILE A 161 2.11 13.51 3.27
CA ILE A 161 0.94 14.23 3.83
C ILE A 161 1.40 15.30 4.81
N LEU A 162 2.31 14.97 5.73
CA LEU A 162 2.82 15.94 6.70
C LEU A 162 3.54 17.11 6.02
N TYR A 163 4.36 16.84 5.01
CA TYR A 163 5.05 17.88 4.26
C TYR A 163 4.06 18.78 3.49
N LEU A 164 3.07 18.17 2.85
CA LEU A 164 2.00 18.89 2.16
C LEU A 164 1.25 19.83 3.11
N LEU A 165 0.80 19.33 4.26
CA LEU A 165 -0.03 20.10 5.20
C LEU A 165 0.76 21.14 6.01
N LYS A 166 2.01 20.84 6.40
CA LYS A 166 2.81 21.71 7.27
C LYS A 166 3.74 22.66 6.54
N THR A 167 4.10 22.37 5.29
CA THR A 167 5.08 23.17 4.54
C THR A 167 4.44 23.78 3.30
N MET A 168 3.92 22.95 2.39
CA MET A 168 3.38 23.45 1.12
C MET A 168 2.11 24.28 1.31
N HIS A 169 1.17 23.80 2.13
CA HIS A 169 -0.12 24.45 2.35
C HIS A 169 -0.01 25.88 2.93
N ILE A 170 1.05 26.15 3.71
CA ILE A 170 1.28 27.46 4.31
C ILE A 170 1.68 28.49 3.25
N VAL A 171 2.48 28.07 2.27
CA VAL A 171 2.97 28.94 1.20
C VAL A 171 1.93 29.07 0.10
N GLN A 172 1.30 27.95 -0.26
CA GLN A 172 0.28 27.90 -1.30
C GLN A 172 -0.94 27.12 -0.77
N PRO A 173 -2.07 27.80 -0.52
CA PRO A 173 -3.22 27.18 0.09
C PRO A 173 -3.86 26.16 -0.86
N LEU A 174 -4.22 25.01 -0.29
CA LEU A 174 -4.98 23.98 -0.97
C LEU A 174 -6.44 24.40 -1.08
N THR A 175 -7.15 23.85 -2.06
CA THR A 175 -8.61 23.99 -2.08
C THR A 175 -9.21 23.36 -0.83
N SER A 176 -10.36 23.87 -0.38
CA SER A 176 -11.06 23.32 0.79
C SER A 176 -11.31 21.81 0.64
N THR A 177 -11.68 21.36 -0.56
CA THR A 177 -11.92 19.94 -0.85
C THR A 177 -10.66 19.08 -0.73
N GLU A 178 -9.52 19.53 -1.30
CA GLU A 178 -8.26 18.81 -1.20
C GLU A 178 -7.76 18.77 0.25
N LEU A 179 -7.83 19.89 0.96
CA LEU A 179 -7.42 19.95 2.36
C LEU A 179 -8.21 18.94 3.20
N GLN A 180 -9.52 18.88 3.04
CA GLN A 180 -10.39 17.96 3.77
C GLN A 180 -10.11 16.49 3.39
N GLU A 181 -9.80 16.21 2.13
CA GLU A 181 -9.41 14.87 1.68
C GLU A 181 -8.12 14.38 2.38
N PHE A 182 -7.05 15.16 2.33
CA PHE A 182 -5.73 14.77 2.87
C PHE A 182 -5.67 14.80 4.40
N VAL A 183 -6.35 15.76 5.04
CA VAL A 183 -6.54 15.74 6.50
C VAL A 183 -7.35 14.51 6.90
N GLY A 184 -8.39 14.15 6.14
CA GLY A 184 -9.12 12.91 6.34
C GLY A 184 -8.21 11.69 6.31
N TYR A 185 -7.30 11.59 5.33
CA TYR A 185 -6.33 10.49 5.29
C TYR A 185 -5.39 10.47 6.50
N LEU A 186 -4.90 11.64 6.96
CA LEU A 186 -4.05 11.72 8.14
C LEU A 186 -4.78 11.26 9.40
N VAL A 187 -6.02 11.73 9.61
CA VAL A 187 -6.86 11.34 10.76
C VAL A 187 -7.13 9.84 10.75
N LEU A 188 -7.40 9.26 9.58
CA LEU A 188 -7.60 7.81 9.45
C LEU A 188 -6.32 7.00 9.67
N ASP A 189 -5.15 7.47 9.22
CA ASP A 189 -3.87 6.81 9.51
C ASP A 189 -3.59 6.78 11.03
N LEU A 190 -3.80 7.91 11.71
CA LEU A 190 -3.63 8.01 13.17
C LEU A 190 -4.60 7.07 13.91
N ALA A 191 -5.87 7.06 13.52
CA ALA A 191 -6.88 6.24 14.17
C ALA A 191 -6.74 4.73 13.86
N CYS A 192 -6.56 4.37 12.59
CA CYS A 192 -6.59 2.96 12.16
C CYS A 192 -5.26 2.25 12.34
N ARG A 193 -4.13 2.89 11.96
CA ARG A 193 -2.81 2.24 11.98
C ARG A 193 -2.07 2.49 13.29
N GLN A 194 -2.06 3.72 13.79
CA GLN A 194 -1.35 4.06 15.03
C GLN A 194 -2.18 3.80 16.28
N SER A 195 -3.49 3.56 16.13
CA SER A 195 -4.45 3.42 17.23
C SER A 195 -4.45 4.60 18.20
N ASP A 196 -3.98 5.78 17.76
CA ASP A 196 -3.99 7.01 18.54
C ASP A 196 -5.23 7.83 18.21
N LEU A 197 -6.33 7.48 18.88
CA LEU A 197 -7.61 8.18 18.74
C LEU A 197 -7.50 9.63 19.26
N SER A 198 -6.65 9.88 20.25
CA SER A 198 -6.52 11.22 20.85
C SER A 198 -5.93 12.22 19.86
N GLN A 199 -4.83 11.85 19.19
CA GLN A 199 -4.24 12.65 18.13
C GLN A 199 -5.17 12.75 16.93
N ALA A 200 -5.89 11.69 16.58
CA ALA A 200 -6.87 11.74 15.50
C ALA A 200 -7.96 12.80 15.75
N TYR A 201 -8.52 12.86 16.96
CA TYR A 201 -9.48 13.91 17.33
C TYR A 201 -8.86 15.31 17.41
N PHE A 202 -7.62 15.41 17.86
CA PHE A 202 -6.89 16.68 17.91
C PHE A 202 -6.69 17.26 16.50
N VAL A 203 -6.12 16.48 15.58
CA VAL A 203 -5.87 16.89 14.19
C VAL A 203 -7.18 17.22 13.48
N ARG A 204 -8.23 16.40 13.69
CA ARG A 204 -9.58 16.68 13.16
C ARG A 204 -10.07 18.08 13.59
N ARG A 205 -9.88 18.44 14.86
CA ARG A 205 -10.31 19.74 15.40
C ARG A 205 -9.44 20.88 14.89
N GLU A 206 -8.12 20.69 14.85
CA GLU A 206 -7.14 21.67 14.38
C GLU A 206 -7.45 22.12 12.95
N TYR A 207 -7.66 21.16 12.04
CA TYR A 207 -7.95 21.43 10.63
C TYR A 207 -9.44 21.59 10.31
N ARG A 208 -10.32 21.57 11.33
CA ARG A 208 -11.79 21.66 11.19
C ARG A 208 -12.33 20.72 10.11
N LEU A 209 -11.94 19.44 10.17
CA LEU A 209 -12.39 18.43 9.23
C LEU A 209 -13.91 18.21 9.36
N HIS A 210 -14.62 18.32 8.25
CA HIS A 210 -16.05 18.15 8.12
C HIS A 210 -16.35 16.98 7.16
N ASP A 211 -16.12 15.76 7.63
CA ASP A 211 -16.51 14.54 6.92
C ASP A 211 -17.33 13.64 7.86
N PRO A 212 -18.64 13.48 7.62
CA PRO A 212 -19.50 12.66 8.47
C PRO A 212 -19.09 11.19 8.47
N LYS A 213 -18.44 10.70 7.42
CA LYS A 213 -17.96 9.32 7.32
C LYS A 213 -16.76 9.10 8.21
N VAL A 214 -15.79 10.03 8.23
CA VAL A 214 -14.65 10.00 9.15
C VAL A 214 -15.12 10.11 10.59
N ASP A 215 -16.10 10.96 10.88
CA ASP A 215 -16.66 11.12 12.22
C ASP A 215 -17.39 9.85 12.70
N ALA A 216 -18.16 9.22 11.82
CA ALA A 216 -18.80 7.95 12.13
C ALA A 216 -17.78 6.83 12.33
N LEU A 217 -16.66 6.86 11.61
CA LEU A 217 -15.58 5.88 11.74
C LEU A 217 -14.81 6.06 13.04
N LEU A 218 -14.46 7.29 13.42
CA LEU A 218 -13.85 7.57 14.72
C LEU A 218 -14.75 7.07 15.86
N ARG A 219 -16.06 7.35 15.79
CA ARG A 219 -17.04 6.80 16.75
C ARG A 219 -17.10 5.26 16.73
N ALA A 220 -16.97 4.65 15.57
CA ALA A 220 -16.94 3.19 15.47
C ALA A 220 -15.71 2.61 16.18
N LEU A 221 -14.55 3.23 16.01
CA LEU A 221 -13.30 2.80 16.65
C LEU A 221 -13.29 3.08 18.16
N THR A 222 -13.83 4.22 18.62
CA THR A 222 -13.89 4.53 20.07
C THR A 222 -14.81 3.60 20.84
N HIS A 223 -15.87 3.10 20.20
CA HIS A 223 -16.87 2.24 20.84
C HIS A 223 -16.72 0.76 20.46
N ASP A 224 -15.65 0.39 19.75
CA ASP A 224 -15.47 -0.96 19.17
C ASP A 224 -16.72 -1.45 18.39
N ASN A 225 -17.45 -0.54 17.75
CA ASN A 225 -18.67 -0.86 17.02
C ASN A 225 -18.33 -1.47 15.66
N TYR A 226 -18.20 -2.79 15.67
CA TYR A 226 -17.85 -3.60 14.50
C TYR A 226 -18.85 -3.44 13.33
N HIS A 227 -20.15 -3.43 13.60
CA HIS A 227 -21.16 -3.30 12.54
C HIS A 227 -21.11 -1.93 11.86
N LEU A 228 -20.96 -0.86 12.66
CA LEU A 228 -20.81 0.49 12.15
C LEU A 228 -19.56 0.62 11.28
N PHE A 229 -18.44 0.05 11.72
CA PHE A 229 -17.18 0.03 10.99
C PHE A 229 -17.33 -0.57 9.59
N TRP A 230 -17.91 -1.77 9.46
CA TRP A 230 -18.08 -2.43 8.16
C TRP A 230 -19.08 -1.72 7.25
N ARG A 231 -20.17 -1.17 7.82
CA ARG A 231 -21.13 -0.38 7.06
C ARG A 231 -20.46 0.85 6.44
N ILE A 232 -19.61 1.54 7.21
CA ILE A 232 -18.87 2.71 6.74
C ILE A 232 -17.83 2.29 5.70
N LYS A 233 -17.10 1.19 5.92
CA LYS A 233 -16.10 0.70 4.98
C LYS A 233 -16.68 0.51 3.57
N ARG A 234 -17.90 -0.02 3.46
CA ARG A 234 -18.59 -0.21 2.18
C ARG A 234 -19.06 1.09 1.51
N SER A 235 -19.12 2.19 2.26
CA SER A 235 -19.65 3.49 1.81
C SER A 235 -18.56 4.53 1.51
N VAL A 236 -17.35 4.35 2.04
CA VAL A 236 -16.25 5.31 1.86
C VAL A 236 -15.55 5.14 0.52
N ASP A 237 -14.81 6.18 0.11
CA ASP A 237 -13.88 6.13 -1.02
C ASP A 237 -12.84 5.01 -0.83
N GLY A 238 -12.40 4.39 -1.93
CA GLY A 238 -11.42 3.32 -1.96
C GLY A 238 -10.14 3.65 -1.20
N HIS A 239 -9.64 4.89 -1.27
CA HIS A 239 -8.45 5.31 -0.52
C HIS A 239 -8.67 5.26 0.99
N LYS A 240 -9.83 5.76 1.47
CA LYS A 240 -10.20 5.70 2.89
C LYS A 240 -10.44 4.26 3.33
N ALA A 241 -11.12 3.46 2.50
CA ALA A 241 -11.33 2.04 2.74
C ALA A 241 -10.00 1.29 2.88
N LYS A 242 -8.98 1.69 2.11
CA LYS A 242 -7.64 1.11 2.17
C LYS A 242 -6.92 1.39 3.48
N LEU A 243 -7.06 2.61 4.02
CA LEU A 243 -6.55 2.96 5.35
C LEU A 243 -7.28 2.22 6.47
N MET A 244 -8.58 1.98 6.30
CA MET A 244 -9.37 1.22 7.28
C MET A 244 -8.90 -0.22 7.44
N GLU A 245 -8.27 -0.82 6.42
CA GLU A 245 -7.83 -2.22 6.48
C GLU A 245 -6.79 -2.47 7.57
N PHE A 246 -6.03 -1.45 7.99
CA PHE A 246 -5.11 -1.58 9.12
C PHE A 246 -5.82 -1.88 10.45
N ALA A 247 -7.07 -1.41 10.61
CA ALA A 247 -7.85 -1.60 11.84
C ALA A 247 -8.74 -2.86 11.81
N GLU A 248 -8.88 -3.52 10.66
CA GLU A 248 -9.79 -4.66 10.50
C GLU A 248 -9.48 -5.81 11.44
N ASP A 249 -8.21 -6.19 11.53
CA ASP A 249 -7.81 -7.31 12.36
C ASP A 249 -8.06 -7.05 13.83
N ALA A 250 -7.83 -5.81 14.29
CA ALA A 250 -8.11 -5.40 15.66
C ALA A 250 -9.62 -5.45 15.96
N MET A 251 -10.44 -4.86 15.08
CA MET A 251 -11.90 -4.84 15.21
C MET A 251 -12.50 -6.25 15.15
N LYS A 252 -11.99 -7.12 14.27
CA LYS A 252 -12.43 -8.51 14.15
C LYS A 252 -12.05 -9.32 15.38
N LYS A 253 -10.82 -9.16 15.90
CA LYS A 253 -10.39 -9.78 17.17
C LYS A 253 -11.30 -9.37 18.33
N GLN A 254 -11.68 -8.10 18.40
CA GLN A 254 -12.57 -7.61 19.45
C GLN A 254 -13.99 -8.19 19.31
N ALA A 255 -14.53 -8.24 18.09
CA ALA A 255 -15.82 -8.89 17.83
C ALA A 255 -15.82 -10.37 18.22
N LEU A 256 -14.76 -11.12 17.89
CA LEU A 256 -14.59 -12.52 18.29
C LEU A 256 -14.53 -12.69 19.80
N LYS A 257 -13.85 -11.79 20.52
CA LYS A 257 -13.82 -11.79 22.00
C LYS A 257 -15.21 -11.55 22.59
N CYS A 258 -16.00 -10.64 22.01
CA CYS A 258 -17.37 -10.38 22.42
C CYS A 258 -18.25 -11.63 22.20
N LEU A 259 -18.22 -12.22 21.01
CA LEU A 259 -18.94 -13.48 20.72
C LEU A 259 -18.55 -14.59 21.69
N GLY A 260 -17.25 -14.71 21.97
CA GLY A 260 -16.68 -15.68 22.90
C GLY A 260 -17.09 -15.50 24.36
N ARG A 261 -17.65 -14.34 24.74
CA ARG A 261 -18.18 -14.05 26.07
C ARG A 261 -19.70 -14.13 26.13
N SER A 262 -20.39 -13.78 25.05
CA SER A 262 -21.84 -13.69 25.00
C SER A 262 -22.55 -15.02 24.75
N TYR A 263 -21.90 -15.95 24.04
CA TYR A 263 -22.53 -17.20 23.60
C TYR A 263 -21.82 -18.44 24.15
N LEU A 264 -22.59 -19.49 24.44
CA LEU A 264 -22.07 -20.83 24.75
C LEU A 264 -21.85 -21.64 23.47
N SER A 265 -22.81 -21.56 22.56
CA SER A 265 -22.76 -22.12 21.21
C SER A 265 -23.37 -21.14 20.21
N ILE A 266 -22.87 -21.17 18.98
CA ILE A 266 -23.35 -20.32 17.88
C ILE A 266 -23.29 -21.13 16.58
N ASP A 267 -24.22 -20.88 15.66
CA ASP A 267 -24.22 -21.58 14.38
C ASP A 267 -23.07 -21.08 13.49
N LEU A 268 -22.43 -22.00 12.76
CA LEU A 268 -21.29 -21.70 11.89
C LEU A 268 -21.59 -20.57 10.87
N PRO A 269 -22.75 -20.56 10.17
CA PRO A 269 -23.03 -19.51 9.19
C PRO A 269 -23.13 -18.12 9.82
N ALA A 270 -23.61 -18.01 11.06
CA ALA A 270 -23.71 -16.73 11.76
C ALA A 270 -22.32 -16.16 12.12
N VAL A 271 -21.38 -17.03 12.50
CA VAL A 271 -19.98 -16.64 12.76
C VAL A 271 -19.29 -16.19 11.48
N GLU A 272 -19.43 -16.96 10.40
CA GLU A 272 -18.80 -16.63 9.12
C GLU A 272 -19.40 -15.35 8.51
N GLN A 273 -20.72 -15.16 8.60
CA GLN A 273 -21.39 -13.96 8.10
C GLN A 273 -21.02 -12.71 8.91
N SER A 274 -20.90 -12.83 10.23
CA SER A 274 -20.50 -11.70 11.07
C SER A 274 -19.04 -11.32 10.85
N THR A 275 -18.13 -12.30 10.70
CA THR A 275 -16.68 -12.04 10.57
C THR A 275 -16.19 -11.90 9.12
N ASN A 276 -17.06 -12.18 8.15
CA ASN A 276 -16.76 -12.28 6.71
C ASN A 276 -15.50 -13.14 6.42
N THR A 277 -15.26 -14.13 7.26
CA THR A 277 -14.05 -14.96 7.25
C THR A 277 -14.49 -16.42 7.45
N PRO A 278 -14.00 -17.36 6.62
CA PRO A 278 -14.36 -18.75 6.76
C PRO A 278 -13.71 -19.35 8.01
N TRP A 279 -14.35 -20.38 8.57
CA TRP A 279 -13.95 -20.99 9.83
C TRP A 279 -12.48 -21.45 9.89
N HIS A 280 -11.97 -22.04 8.81
CA HIS A 280 -10.59 -22.53 8.76
C HIS A 280 -9.55 -21.41 8.95
N MET A 281 -9.83 -20.21 8.45
CA MET A 281 -8.98 -19.03 8.64
C MET A 281 -9.15 -18.48 10.06
N LEU A 282 -10.37 -18.46 10.59
CA LEU A 282 -10.62 -18.05 11.97
C LEU A 282 -9.83 -18.90 12.98
N ALA A 283 -9.88 -20.22 12.83
CA ALA A 283 -9.15 -21.15 13.70
C ALA A 283 -7.62 -20.98 13.58
N LYS A 284 -7.10 -20.81 12.36
CA LYS A 284 -5.66 -20.74 12.10
C LYS A 284 -5.05 -19.37 12.44
N GLU A 285 -5.68 -18.28 12.01
CA GLU A 285 -5.12 -16.93 12.10
C GLU A 285 -5.48 -16.23 13.41
N TYR A 286 -6.69 -16.46 13.92
CA TYR A 286 -7.17 -15.82 15.15
C TYR A 286 -7.07 -16.73 16.37
N GLY A 287 -6.70 -18.01 16.20
CA GLY A 287 -6.45 -18.94 17.29
C GLY A 287 -7.67 -19.13 18.21
N VAL A 288 -8.88 -19.04 17.67
CA VAL A 288 -10.11 -19.21 18.45
C VAL A 288 -10.19 -20.66 18.94
N GLY A 289 -9.99 -20.87 20.25
CA GLY A 289 -10.02 -22.19 20.89
C GLY A 289 -11.41 -22.82 21.00
N TRP A 290 -12.32 -22.55 20.04
CA TRP A 290 -13.67 -23.08 20.02
C TRP A 290 -13.71 -24.38 19.20
N GLN A 291 -14.65 -25.26 19.52
CA GLN A 291 -14.79 -26.57 18.88
C GLN A 291 -15.91 -26.53 17.84
N LEU A 292 -15.68 -27.14 16.68
CA LEU A 292 -16.72 -27.29 15.65
C LEU A 292 -17.38 -28.66 15.80
N GLU A 293 -18.66 -28.68 16.14
CA GLU A 293 -19.51 -29.89 16.16
C GLU A 293 -20.56 -29.78 15.05
N GLY A 294 -20.25 -30.38 13.88
CA GLY A 294 -21.12 -30.35 12.71
C GLY A 294 -21.37 -28.92 12.22
N THR A 295 -22.59 -28.41 12.44
CA THR A 295 -23.03 -27.07 12.03
C THR A 295 -22.91 -26.02 13.15
N LYS A 296 -22.53 -26.42 14.36
CA LYS A 296 -22.46 -25.54 15.54
C LYS A 296 -21.03 -25.40 16.05
N VAL A 297 -20.69 -24.17 16.41
CA VAL A 297 -19.43 -23.83 17.08
C VAL A 297 -19.69 -23.75 18.58
N ILE A 298 -19.05 -24.64 19.34
CA ILE A 298 -19.08 -24.64 20.80
C ILE A 298 -17.94 -23.77 21.32
N ILE A 299 -18.32 -22.64 21.89
CA ILE A 299 -17.40 -21.65 22.44
C ILE A 299 -17.01 -22.04 23.87
N ARG A 300 -18.00 -22.44 24.69
CA ARG A 300 -17.79 -22.88 26.08
C ARG A 300 -18.72 -24.04 26.39
N LYS A 301 -18.17 -25.09 27.01
CA LYS A 301 -18.99 -26.16 27.56
C LYS A 301 -19.62 -25.68 28.88
N PRO A 302 -20.92 -25.90 29.10
CA PRO A 302 -21.54 -25.60 30.39
C PRO A 302 -20.81 -26.40 31.48
N LYS A 303 -20.54 -25.76 32.63
CA LYS A 303 -19.99 -26.49 33.78
C LYS A 303 -21.03 -27.52 34.23
N THR A 304 -20.67 -28.79 34.21
CA THR A 304 -21.44 -29.86 34.85
C THR A 304 -21.58 -29.54 36.34
N LYS A 305 -22.83 -29.57 36.84
CA LYS A 305 -23.14 -29.43 38.27
C LYS A 305 -22.79 -30.71 39.02
#